data_AF-A0A8H6LRL8-F1
#
_entry.id   AF-A0A8H6LRL8-F1
#
_cell.length_a   1.000
_cell.length_b   1.000
_cell.length_c   1.000
_cell.angle_alpha   90.00
_cell.angle_beta   90.00
_cell.angle_gamma   90.00
#
_symmetry.space_group_name_H-M   'P 1'
#
loop_
_entity.id
_entity.type
_entity.pdbx_description
1 polymer ?
#
loop_
_entity_poly.entity_id
_entity_poly.type
_entity_poly.pdbx_seq_one_letter_code
_entity_poly.pdbx_strand_id
1 'polypeptide(L)'
;MELIFNRQRFRITISVLKYDAIKLPLGKLSDTTITGGFQQLKDLAALIDDPAVASSKWNMGFAEATEHLSNTYYSFIPHMFGRKQPPIIRNDILLKKGIELLQSLSDMRVAAELMKIGRKTRDSIHPLDRQFQGLGLEEMTRLDDKSSEFGHIMRYLSNSGGAAHKMTYNIKDIFRIERLGERKRFDNSEFSKIPSNRRLLWHGSRSTNFAGILSQGLRIGPPEAPVSGYMFGKGFYLADCSSKSAGYCYSMNTGGEALLVLCEAALGAMQTLIEADYNAGIKAKKNGMHSTWGQGKIGPRRWVDAGIVHPSLKGVEMC
;
A
#
# COMPACT_ATOMS: atom_id res chain seq x y z
N MET A 1 15.85 4.72 -9.51
CA MET A 1 14.84 5.71 -9.95
C MET A 1 14.08 5.28 -11.20
N GLU A 2 14.76 4.75 -12.23
CA GLU A 2 14.13 4.28 -13.47
C GLU A 2 12.97 3.30 -13.27
N LEU A 3 13.01 2.50 -12.19
CA LEU A 3 11.97 1.54 -11.82
C LEU A 3 10.63 2.19 -11.47
N ILE A 4 10.67 3.23 -10.64
CA ILE A 4 9.49 3.83 -10.00
C ILE A 4 8.90 5.00 -10.82
N PHE A 5 9.70 5.59 -11.70
CA PHE A 5 9.28 6.61 -12.66
C PHE A 5 9.19 6.06 -14.11
N ASN A 6 9.00 4.75 -14.27
CA ASN A 6 8.95 4.11 -15.58
C ASN A 6 7.58 4.28 -16.26
N ARG A 7 7.52 5.04 -17.36
CA ARG A 7 6.27 5.23 -18.13
C ARG A 7 5.67 3.94 -18.67
N GLN A 8 6.50 2.97 -19.09
CA GLN A 8 6.00 1.72 -19.65
C GLN A 8 5.34 0.86 -18.55
N ARG A 9 5.92 0.83 -17.34
CA ARG A 9 5.30 0.12 -16.20
C ARG A 9 4.00 0.75 -15.76
N PHE A 10 3.88 2.09 -15.86
CA PHE A 10 2.63 2.80 -15.62
C PHE A 10 1.56 2.36 -16.62
N ARG A 11 1.91 2.30 -17.92
CA ARG A 11 0.98 1.82 -18.98
C ARG A 11 0.55 0.37 -18.74
N ILE A 12 1.47 -0.52 -18.38
CA ILE A 12 1.15 -1.93 -18.05
C ILE A 12 0.20 -1.98 -16.84
N THR A 13 0.50 -1.23 -15.78
CA THR A 13 -0.32 -1.21 -14.56
C THR A 13 -1.73 -0.67 -14.84
N ILE A 14 -1.84 0.43 -15.57
CA ILE A 14 -3.13 1.00 -16.02
C ILE A 14 -3.95 -0.05 -16.80
N SER A 15 -3.30 -0.76 -17.73
CA SER A 15 -3.94 -1.80 -18.54
C SER A 15 -4.45 -2.97 -17.68
N VAL A 16 -3.60 -3.49 -16.78
CA VAL A 16 -3.96 -4.60 -15.88
C VAL A 16 -5.10 -4.21 -14.94
N LEU A 17 -5.09 -2.97 -14.44
CA LEU A 17 -6.16 -2.44 -13.60
C LEU A 17 -7.39 -1.99 -14.41
N LYS A 18 -7.37 -2.13 -15.73
CA LYS A 18 -8.44 -1.77 -16.67
C LYS A 18 -8.88 -0.30 -16.58
N TYR A 19 -7.98 0.59 -16.19
CA TYR A 19 -8.27 2.02 -16.13
C TYR A 19 -8.14 2.66 -17.52
N ASP A 20 -9.09 3.52 -17.89
CA ASP A 20 -9.05 4.25 -19.16
C ASP A 20 -8.32 5.58 -19.00
N ALA A 21 -7.00 5.51 -19.13
CA ALA A 21 -6.13 6.69 -19.10
C ALA A 21 -6.19 7.55 -20.39
N ILE A 22 -6.87 7.09 -21.45
CA ILE A 22 -7.11 7.91 -22.65
C ILE A 22 -8.23 8.90 -22.33
N LYS A 23 -9.32 8.40 -21.75
CA LYS A 23 -10.45 9.24 -21.33
C LYS A 23 -10.09 10.16 -20.16
N LEU A 24 -9.37 9.64 -19.15
CA LEU A 24 -8.91 10.44 -18.01
C LEU A 24 -7.42 10.19 -17.72
N PRO A 25 -6.51 10.98 -18.31
CA PRO A 25 -5.08 10.86 -18.06
C PRO A 25 -4.73 11.08 -16.58
N LEU A 26 -3.72 10.36 -16.06
CA LEU A 26 -3.29 10.45 -14.66
C LEU A 26 -2.99 11.89 -14.20
N GLY A 27 -2.35 12.69 -15.06
CA GLY A 27 -2.01 14.08 -14.73
C GLY A 27 -3.18 15.06 -14.76
N LYS A 28 -4.40 14.59 -15.09
CA LYS A 28 -5.67 15.32 -15.01
C LYS A 28 -6.63 14.70 -13.98
N LEU A 29 -6.25 13.59 -13.36
CA LEU A 29 -7.04 12.94 -12.32
C LEU A 29 -6.98 13.82 -11.06
N SER A 30 -8.14 14.24 -10.55
CA SER A 30 -8.25 15.11 -9.37
C SER A 30 -8.44 14.32 -8.08
N ASP A 31 -8.15 14.93 -6.92
CA ASP A 31 -8.44 14.33 -5.61
C ASP A 31 -9.94 14.09 -5.47
N THR A 32 -10.75 15.06 -5.87
CA THR A 32 -12.21 14.96 -5.85
C THR A 32 -12.73 13.77 -6.65
N THR A 33 -12.13 13.46 -7.82
CA THR A 33 -12.50 12.28 -8.61
C THR A 33 -12.17 10.98 -7.88
N ILE A 34 -10.97 10.89 -7.30
CA ILE A 34 -10.54 9.70 -6.54
C ILE A 34 -11.42 9.51 -5.29
N THR A 35 -11.65 10.58 -4.53
CA THR A 35 -12.50 10.59 -3.34
C THR A 35 -13.95 10.25 -3.68
N GLY A 36 -14.48 10.80 -4.78
CA GLY A 36 -15.82 10.44 -5.29
C GLY A 36 -15.91 8.97 -5.64
N GLY A 37 -14.89 8.41 -6.30
CA GLY A 37 -14.79 6.97 -6.57
C GLY A 37 -14.78 6.13 -5.29
N PHE A 38 -13.99 6.53 -4.28
CA PHE A 38 -13.98 5.84 -2.99
C PHE A 38 -15.34 5.89 -2.30
N GLN A 39 -16.01 7.04 -2.33
CA GLN A 39 -17.33 7.21 -1.76
C GLN A 39 -18.35 6.26 -2.39
N GLN A 40 -18.34 6.07 -3.71
CA GLN A 40 -19.21 5.07 -4.36
C GLN A 40 -18.92 3.64 -3.91
N LEU A 41 -17.63 3.28 -3.76
CA LEU A 41 -17.27 1.97 -3.22
C LEU A 41 -17.68 1.81 -1.75
N LYS A 42 -17.65 2.87 -0.94
CA LYS A 42 -18.13 2.87 0.44
C LYS A 42 -19.64 2.67 0.52
N ASP A 43 -20.39 3.30 -0.36
CA ASP A 43 -21.83 3.11 -0.44
C ASP A 43 -22.19 1.70 -0.92
N LEU A 44 -21.45 1.14 -1.89
CA LEU A 44 -21.57 -0.26 -2.30
C LEU A 44 -21.24 -1.24 -1.17
N ALA A 45 -20.17 -0.97 -0.41
CA ALA A 45 -19.81 -1.77 0.75
C ALA A 45 -20.94 -1.81 1.79
N ALA A 46 -21.53 -0.65 2.10
CA ALA A 46 -22.67 -0.57 3.02
C ALA A 46 -23.88 -1.36 2.53
N LEU A 47 -24.16 -1.38 1.21
CA LEU A 47 -25.21 -2.23 0.64
C LEU A 47 -24.89 -3.73 0.78
N ILE A 48 -23.65 -4.13 0.50
CA ILE A 48 -23.22 -5.53 0.58
C ILE A 48 -23.34 -6.04 2.01
N ASP A 49 -22.98 -5.20 2.99
CA ASP A 49 -23.03 -5.54 4.41
C ASP A 49 -24.47 -5.52 4.97
N ASP A 50 -25.30 -4.57 4.53
CA ASP A 50 -26.70 -4.44 4.93
C ASP A 50 -27.62 -4.09 3.73
N PRO A 51 -28.33 -5.09 3.15
CA PRO A 51 -29.25 -4.86 2.05
C PRO A 51 -30.40 -3.89 2.35
N ALA A 52 -30.76 -3.66 3.62
CA ALA A 52 -31.82 -2.71 3.99
C ALA A 52 -31.43 -1.24 3.69
N VAL A 53 -30.14 -0.96 3.54
CA VAL A 53 -29.62 0.36 3.12
C VAL A 53 -30.14 0.73 1.73
N ALA A 54 -30.43 -0.24 0.85
CA ALA A 54 -30.96 0.02 -0.49
C ALA A 54 -32.29 0.79 -0.44
N SER A 55 -33.23 0.32 0.38
CA SER A 55 -34.54 0.96 0.50
C SER A 55 -34.49 2.20 1.39
N SER A 56 -33.78 2.13 2.52
CA SER A 56 -33.77 3.22 3.52
C SER A 56 -32.97 4.46 3.09
N LYS A 57 -31.88 4.30 2.34
CA LYS A 57 -31.01 5.41 1.90
C LYS A 57 -31.22 5.78 0.43
N TRP A 58 -31.42 4.78 -0.43
CA TRP A 58 -31.46 4.99 -1.89
C TRP A 58 -32.88 4.94 -2.46
N ASN A 59 -33.88 4.53 -1.67
CA ASN A 59 -35.26 4.35 -2.12
C ASN A 59 -35.36 3.44 -3.37
N MET A 60 -34.53 2.39 -3.40
CA MET A 60 -34.41 1.44 -4.51
C MET A 60 -34.47 0.00 -4.01
N GLY A 61 -34.71 -0.95 -4.92
CA GLY A 61 -34.46 -2.37 -4.65
C GLY A 61 -32.97 -2.66 -4.54
N PHE A 62 -32.56 -3.72 -3.81
CA PHE A 62 -31.15 -4.04 -3.61
C PHE A 62 -30.36 -4.19 -4.92
N ALA A 63 -30.91 -4.91 -5.91
CA ALA A 63 -30.27 -5.11 -7.21
C ALA A 63 -30.11 -3.80 -7.98
N GLU A 64 -31.16 -2.97 -7.98
CA GLU A 64 -31.19 -1.66 -8.64
C GLU A 64 -30.19 -0.69 -7.99
N ALA A 65 -30.16 -0.59 -6.66
CA ALA A 65 -29.21 0.25 -5.93
C ALA A 65 -27.76 -0.18 -6.19
N THR A 66 -27.49 -1.50 -6.20
CA THR A 66 -26.15 -2.04 -6.46
C THR A 66 -25.69 -1.72 -7.90
N GLU A 67 -26.58 -1.87 -8.88
CA GLU A 67 -26.29 -1.52 -10.27
C GLU A 67 -26.09 0.00 -10.43
N HIS A 68 -26.98 0.81 -9.84
CA HIS A 68 -26.89 2.27 -9.85
C HIS A 68 -25.54 2.75 -9.32
N LEU A 69 -25.12 2.32 -8.12
CA LEU A 69 -23.84 2.73 -7.54
C LEU A 69 -22.64 2.19 -8.32
N SER A 70 -22.73 0.98 -8.90
CA SER A 70 -21.69 0.45 -9.79
C SER A 70 -21.53 1.34 -11.03
N ASN A 71 -22.63 1.74 -11.66
CA ASN A 71 -22.63 2.64 -12.82
C ASN A 71 -22.10 4.03 -12.47
N THR A 72 -22.45 4.56 -11.30
CA THR A 72 -21.92 5.83 -10.80
C THR A 72 -20.42 5.73 -10.56
N TYR A 73 -19.93 4.66 -9.93
CA TYR A 73 -18.49 4.41 -9.77
C TYR A 73 -17.75 4.43 -11.12
N TYR A 74 -18.27 3.72 -12.14
CA TYR A 74 -17.66 3.69 -13.48
C TYR A 74 -17.75 5.03 -14.23
N SER A 75 -18.66 5.91 -13.83
CA SER A 75 -18.76 7.27 -14.36
C SER A 75 -17.70 8.19 -13.75
N PHE A 76 -17.36 8.03 -12.47
CA PHE A 76 -16.25 8.74 -11.83
C PHE A 76 -14.89 8.23 -12.30
N ILE A 77 -14.72 6.91 -12.32
CA ILE A 77 -13.45 6.24 -12.64
C ILE A 77 -13.63 5.53 -13.98
N PRO A 78 -13.10 6.08 -15.09
CA PRO A 78 -13.33 5.48 -16.39
C PRO A 78 -12.53 4.19 -16.52
N HIS A 79 -13.19 3.17 -17.05
CA HIS A 79 -12.63 1.83 -17.20
C HIS A 79 -12.71 1.38 -18.66
N MET A 80 -11.78 0.48 -19.03
CA MET A 80 -11.68 -0.09 -20.35
C MET A 80 -12.22 -1.52 -20.36
N PHE A 81 -13.52 -1.67 -20.61
CA PHE A 81 -14.18 -2.99 -20.69
C PHE A 81 -14.25 -3.55 -22.12
N GLY A 82 -13.86 -2.76 -23.12
CA GLY A 82 -14.02 -3.11 -24.53
C GLY A 82 -15.49 -3.20 -24.91
N ARG A 83 -15.89 -4.28 -25.59
CA ARG A 83 -17.30 -4.55 -25.95
C ARG A 83 -18.11 -5.23 -24.84
N LYS A 84 -17.48 -5.54 -23.70
CA LYS A 84 -18.16 -6.19 -22.57
C LYS A 84 -18.85 -5.15 -21.71
N GLN A 85 -20.02 -5.51 -21.17
CA GLN A 85 -20.72 -4.69 -20.19
C GLN A 85 -19.84 -4.52 -18.93
N PRO A 86 -19.80 -3.32 -18.33
CA PRO A 86 -19.20 -3.13 -17.01
C PRO A 86 -19.78 -4.12 -15.98
N PRO A 87 -18.95 -4.78 -15.16
CA PRO A 87 -19.45 -5.75 -14.18
C PRO A 87 -20.12 -5.04 -13.00
N ILE A 88 -21.20 -5.58 -12.47
CA ILE A 88 -21.84 -5.05 -11.25
C ILE A 88 -20.99 -5.43 -10.03
N ILE A 89 -20.61 -4.44 -9.20
CA ILE A 89 -19.79 -4.61 -8.00
C ILE A 89 -20.69 -5.06 -6.85
N ARG A 90 -20.83 -6.39 -6.70
CA ARG A 90 -21.82 -7.00 -5.77
C ARG A 90 -21.21 -7.85 -4.66
N ASN A 91 -19.89 -7.85 -4.52
CA ASN A 91 -19.19 -8.64 -3.50
C ASN A 91 -17.83 -8.04 -3.15
N ASP A 92 -17.27 -8.50 -2.03
CA ASP A 92 -16.00 -8.05 -1.49
C ASP A 92 -14.82 -8.24 -2.46
N ILE A 93 -14.87 -9.26 -3.32
CA ILE A 93 -13.80 -9.52 -4.30
C ILE A 93 -13.75 -8.40 -5.34
N LEU A 94 -14.90 -7.98 -5.85
CA LEU A 94 -14.99 -6.88 -6.82
C LEU A 94 -14.75 -5.53 -6.14
N LEU A 95 -15.26 -5.35 -4.93
CA LEU A 95 -15.03 -4.16 -4.12
C LEU A 95 -13.53 -3.94 -3.88
N LYS A 96 -12.81 -4.98 -3.43
CA LYS A 96 -11.37 -4.95 -3.21
C LYS A 96 -10.59 -4.57 -4.45
N LYS A 97 -10.97 -5.07 -5.64
CA LYS A 97 -10.35 -4.67 -6.91
C LYS A 97 -10.52 -3.17 -7.19
N GLY A 98 -11.70 -2.62 -6.92
CA GLY A 98 -11.96 -1.19 -7.05
C GLY A 98 -11.12 -0.34 -6.09
N ILE A 99 -10.99 -0.79 -4.84
CA ILE A 99 -10.15 -0.14 -3.81
C ILE A 99 -8.68 -0.14 -4.25
N GLU A 100 -8.14 -1.30 -4.66
CA GLU A 100 -6.76 -1.45 -5.11
C GLU A 100 -6.45 -0.56 -6.33
N LEU A 101 -7.41 -0.43 -7.26
CA LEU A 101 -7.31 0.49 -8.39
C LEU A 101 -7.18 1.94 -7.90
N LEU A 102 -8.11 2.42 -7.07
CA LEU A 102 -8.11 3.80 -6.59
C LEU A 102 -6.86 4.14 -5.77
N GLN A 103 -6.38 3.23 -4.93
CA GLN A 103 -5.12 3.39 -4.19
C GLN A 103 -3.94 3.51 -5.16
N SER A 104 -3.84 2.63 -6.15
CA SER A 104 -2.77 2.68 -7.14
C SER A 104 -2.84 3.96 -7.99
N LEU A 105 -4.04 4.43 -8.34
CA LEU A 105 -4.23 5.70 -9.05
C LEU A 105 -3.77 6.90 -8.22
N SER A 106 -4.01 6.91 -6.91
CA SER A 106 -3.53 7.95 -6.00
C SER A 106 -2.01 8.05 -6.03
N ASP A 107 -1.30 6.93 -5.85
CA ASP A 107 0.17 6.94 -5.88
C ASP A 107 0.72 7.28 -7.27
N MET A 108 0.16 6.69 -8.34
CA MET A 108 0.60 6.96 -9.71
C MET A 108 0.37 8.41 -10.13
N ARG A 109 -0.67 9.08 -9.61
CA ARG A 109 -0.87 10.51 -9.83
C ARG A 109 0.26 11.33 -9.20
N VAL A 110 0.61 11.06 -7.94
CA VAL A 110 1.72 11.75 -7.27
C VAL A 110 3.00 11.59 -8.08
N ALA A 111 3.29 10.37 -8.51
CA ALA A 111 4.42 10.08 -9.38
C ALA A 111 4.36 10.87 -10.71
N ALA A 112 3.19 10.94 -11.35
CA ALA A 112 3.00 11.69 -12.58
C ALA A 112 3.24 13.20 -12.40
N GLU A 113 2.87 13.78 -11.25
CA GLU A 113 3.18 15.17 -10.92
C GLU A 113 4.68 15.39 -10.72
N LEU A 114 5.37 14.50 -10.00
CA LEU A 114 6.83 14.56 -9.85
C LEU A 114 7.56 14.48 -11.21
N MET A 115 7.05 13.65 -12.13
CA MET A 115 7.58 13.55 -13.50
C MET A 115 7.30 14.79 -14.39
N LYS A 116 6.40 15.69 -13.98
CA LYS A 116 6.20 16.99 -14.66
C LYS A 116 7.21 18.03 -14.18
N ILE A 117 7.64 17.98 -12.92
CA ILE A 117 8.60 18.93 -12.34
C ILE A 117 9.89 18.95 -13.15
N GLY A 118 10.47 17.77 -13.44
CA GLY A 118 11.71 17.65 -14.21
C GLY A 118 11.66 18.16 -15.66
N ARG A 119 10.50 18.55 -16.19
CA ARG A 119 10.33 19.09 -17.55
C ARG A 119 10.28 20.62 -17.62
N LYS A 120 10.07 21.32 -16.50
CA LYS A 120 9.79 22.77 -16.48
C LYS A 120 11.03 23.64 -16.30
N THR A 121 12.15 23.06 -15.90
CA THR A 121 13.32 23.78 -15.39
C THR A 121 14.47 23.68 -16.39
N ARG A 122 15.02 24.81 -16.84
CA ARG A 122 16.11 24.91 -17.85
C ARG A 122 17.52 24.66 -17.28
N ASP A 123 17.64 24.19 -16.03
CA ASP A 123 18.95 23.83 -15.48
C ASP A 123 19.52 22.52 -16.07
N SER A 124 20.81 22.28 -15.83
CA SER A 124 21.60 21.15 -16.34
C SER A 124 21.39 19.83 -15.59
N ILE A 125 20.50 19.76 -14.60
CA ILE A 125 20.31 18.55 -13.78
C ILE A 125 19.58 17.47 -14.58
N HIS A 126 20.04 16.23 -14.50
CA HIS A 126 19.39 15.11 -15.21
C HIS A 126 17.92 14.94 -14.72
N PRO A 127 16.94 14.65 -15.61
CA PRO A 127 15.53 14.56 -15.21
C PRO A 127 15.24 13.57 -14.08
N LEU A 128 15.97 12.44 -14.01
CA LEU A 128 15.81 11.46 -12.93
C LEU A 128 16.29 12.00 -11.57
N ASP A 129 17.31 12.85 -11.56
CA ASP A 129 17.83 13.44 -10.32
C ASP A 129 16.84 14.46 -9.77
N ARG A 130 16.18 15.23 -10.64
CA ARG A 130 15.07 16.11 -10.23
C ARG A 130 13.89 15.33 -9.68
N GLN A 131 13.54 14.20 -10.31
CA GLN A 131 12.48 13.33 -9.80
C GLN A 131 12.85 12.72 -8.45
N PHE A 132 14.12 12.34 -8.27
CA PHE A 132 14.66 11.86 -7.00
C PHE A 132 14.62 12.95 -5.91
N GLN A 133 15.07 14.16 -6.20
CA GLN A 133 14.96 15.32 -5.30
C GLN A 133 13.49 15.57 -4.90
N GLY A 134 12.57 15.44 -5.86
CA GLY A 134 11.13 15.57 -5.62
C GLY A 134 10.54 14.52 -4.67
N LEU A 135 11.24 13.42 -4.39
CA LEU A 135 10.85 12.48 -3.34
C LEU A 135 11.05 13.05 -1.93
N GLY A 136 11.91 14.04 -1.75
CA GLY A 136 12.18 14.65 -0.44
C GLY A 136 12.69 13.63 0.58
N LEU A 137 13.67 12.83 0.19
CA LEU A 137 14.35 11.89 1.09
C LEU A 137 15.53 12.60 1.77
N GLU A 138 15.69 12.39 3.07
CA GLU A 138 16.90 12.75 3.81
C GLU A 138 18.03 11.77 3.49
N GLU A 139 17.69 10.50 3.26
CA GLU A 139 18.64 9.45 2.89
C GLU A 139 18.05 8.50 1.85
N MET A 140 18.88 8.13 0.87
CA MET A 140 18.71 6.91 0.07
C MET A 140 20.09 6.34 -0.30
N THR A 141 20.64 5.52 0.58
CA THR A 141 22.00 4.97 0.45
C THR A 141 21.93 3.51 0.02
N ARG A 142 22.56 3.16 -1.11
CA ARG A 142 22.78 1.76 -1.49
C ARG A 142 23.76 1.14 -0.50
N LEU A 143 23.39 0.03 0.11
CA LEU A 143 24.29 -0.73 0.98
C LEU A 143 25.34 -1.46 0.14
N ASP A 144 26.54 -1.62 0.69
CA ASP A 144 27.56 -2.50 0.11
C ASP A 144 27.09 -3.95 0.26
N ASP A 145 27.15 -4.72 -0.83
CA ASP A 145 26.77 -6.13 -0.89
C ASP A 145 27.60 -6.99 0.08
N LYS A 146 28.78 -6.52 0.49
CA LYS A 146 29.66 -7.17 1.49
C LYS A 146 29.42 -6.71 2.93
N SER A 147 28.57 -5.71 3.15
CA SER A 147 28.30 -5.19 4.50
C SER A 147 27.53 -6.20 5.35
N SER A 148 27.74 -6.14 6.66
CA SER A 148 26.95 -6.94 7.62
C SER A 148 25.45 -6.62 7.52
N GLU A 149 25.11 -5.33 7.35
CA GLU A 149 23.74 -4.84 7.20
C GLU A 149 23.04 -5.53 6.02
N PHE A 150 23.66 -5.54 4.84
CA PHE A 150 23.16 -6.25 3.66
C PHE A 150 22.96 -7.74 3.95
N GLY A 151 23.98 -8.40 4.53
CA GLY A 151 23.94 -9.83 4.82
C GLY A 151 22.83 -10.22 5.81
N HIS A 152 22.54 -9.38 6.81
CA HIS A 152 21.43 -9.61 7.74
C HIS A 152 20.06 -9.42 7.09
N ILE A 153 19.86 -8.37 6.29
CA ILE A 153 18.60 -8.14 5.58
C ILE A 153 18.35 -9.24 4.53
N MET A 154 19.37 -9.68 3.80
CA MET A 154 19.28 -10.80 2.86
C MET A 154 18.82 -12.09 3.54
N ARG A 155 19.37 -12.38 4.73
CA ARG A 155 18.96 -13.55 5.53
C ARG A 155 17.53 -13.41 6.01
N TYR A 156 17.13 -12.23 6.49
CA TYR A 156 15.74 -11.97 6.87
C TYR A 156 14.79 -12.22 5.69
N LEU A 157 15.09 -11.67 4.51
CA LEU A 157 14.28 -11.85 3.30
C LEU A 157 14.09 -13.33 2.95
N SER A 158 15.20 -14.09 2.94
CA SER A 158 15.21 -15.50 2.56
C SER A 158 14.53 -16.41 3.59
N ASN A 159 14.71 -16.13 4.89
CA ASN A 159 14.23 -16.99 5.97
C ASN A 159 12.78 -16.72 6.37
N SER A 160 12.26 -15.52 6.07
CA SER A 160 10.87 -15.15 6.35
C SER A 160 9.89 -15.50 5.24
N GLY A 161 10.32 -16.25 4.21
CA GLY A 161 9.46 -16.72 3.14
C GLY A 161 8.50 -17.81 3.59
N GLY A 162 7.19 -17.60 3.40
CA GLY A 162 6.17 -18.64 3.59
C GLY A 162 6.28 -19.74 2.54
N ALA A 163 6.41 -21.00 2.98
CA ALA A 163 6.61 -22.17 2.11
C ALA A 163 5.52 -22.36 1.05
N ALA A 164 4.27 -21.96 1.35
CA ALA A 164 3.15 -22.06 0.43
C ALA A 164 3.27 -21.12 -0.79
N HIS A 165 3.98 -20.01 -0.68
CA HIS A 165 4.09 -19.02 -1.76
C HIS A 165 5.11 -19.41 -2.84
N LYS A 166 6.03 -20.36 -2.55
CA LYS A 166 7.05 -20.86 -3.49
C LYS A 166 7.80 -19.75 -4.27
N MET A 167 8.11 -18.64 -3.59
CA MET A 167 8.84 -17.52 -4.17
C MET A 167 10.34 -17.66 -3.95
N THR A 168 11.12 -17.28 -4.96
CA THR A 168 12.58 -17.19 -4.90
C THR A 168 13.01 -15.76 -5.16
N TYR A 169 14.00 -15.28 -4.43
CA TYR A 169 14.50 -13.91 -4.54
C TYR A 169 15.88 -13.88 -5.18
N ASN A 170 16.09 -12.93 -6.09
CA ASN A 170 17.42 -12.46 -6.48
C ASN A 170 17.52 -10.99 -6.06
N ILE A 171 18.29 -10.72 -5.01
CA ILE A 171 18.46 -9.36 -4.48
C ILE A 171 19.37 -8.59 -5.42
N LYS A 172 18.85 -7.50 -6.01
CA LYS A 172 19.66 -6.59 -6.83
C LYS A 172 20.38 -5.57 -5.97
N ASP A 173 19.63 -4.90 -5.12
CA ASP A 173 20.10 -3.80 -4.30
C ASP A 173 19.30 -3.73 -3.00
N ILE A 174 19.95 -3.28 -1.93
CA ILE A 174 19.30 -2.89 -0.68
C ILE A 174 19.63 -1.43 -0.44
N PHE A 175 18.60 -0.63 -0.14
CA PHE A 175 18.74 0.79 0.14
C PHE A 175 18.30 1.08 1.56
N ARG A 176 19.12 1.79 2.31
CA ARG A 176 18.69 2.47 3.53
C ARG A 176 18.00 3.77 3.13
N ILE A 177 16.82 4.02 3.69
CA ILE A 177 16.00 5.19 3.35
C ILE A 177 15.61 5.94 4.62
N GLU A 178 15.67 7.26 4.56
CA GLU A 178 15.09 8.16 5.57
C GLU A 178 14.27 9.22 4.85
N ARG A 179 13.00 9.36 5.26
CA ARG A 179 12.06 10.30 4.66
C ARG A 179 12.09 11.60 5.45
N LEU A 180 11.98 12.73 4.74
CA LEU A 180 12.01 14.05 5.38
C LEU A 180 11.02 14.17 6.55
N GLY A 181 11.57 14.40 7.74
CA GLY A 181 10.86 14.54 8.99
C GLY A 181 10.11 13.30 9.49
N GLU A 182 10.28 12.12 8.88
CA GLU A 182 9.60 10.89 9.31
C GLU A 182 10.10 10.41 10.67
N ARG A 183 11.41 10.33 10.88
CA ARG A 183 11.98 10.06 12.19
C ARG A 183 11.46 11.00 13.27
N LYS A 184 11.42 12.31 12.97
CA LYS A 184 10.88 13.32 13.90
C LYS A 184 9.40 13.08 14.22
N ARG A 185 8.56 12.73 13.23
CA ARG A 185 7.13 12.41 13.47
C ARG A 185 6.98 11.13 14.30
N PHE A 186 7.80 10.13 14.01
CA PHE A 186 7.80 8.87 14.75
C PHE A 186 8.18 9.10 16.22
N ASP A 187 9.31 9.75 16.47
CA ASP A 187 9.84 10.02 17.81
C ASP A 187 8.96 10.95 18.64
N ASN A 188 8.23 11.88 18.01
CA ASN A 188 7.29 12.78 18.71
C ASN A 188 5.86 12.24 18.81
N SER A 189 5.57 11.07 18.24
CA SER A 189 4.23 10.49 18.30
C SER A 189 3.85 10.10 19.73
N GLU A 190 2.55 9.96 20.00
CA GLU A 190 2.10 9.38 21.28
C GLU A 190 2.59 7.93 21.46
N PHE A 191 2.83 7.23 20.35
CA PHE A 191 3.26 5.83 20.31
C PHE A 191 4.77 5.64 20.56
N SER A 192 5.59 6.68 20.51
CA SER A 192 7.00 6.59 20.89
C SER A 192 7.20 6.58 22.40
N LYS A 193 6.21 7.07 23.17
CA LYS A 193 6.26 7.22 24.63
C LYS A 193 5.74 6.01 25.38
N ILE A 194 5.07 5.09 24.69
CA ILE A 194 4.58 3.84 25.27
C ILE A 194 5.67 2.76 25.23
N PRO A 195 5.76 1.85 26.22
CA PRO A 195 6.58 0.65 26.11
C PRO A 195 6.16 -0.12 24.85
N SER A 196 7.02 -0.12 23.84
CA SER A 196 6.62 -0.51 22.50
C SER A 196 7.26 -1.82 22.11
N ASN A 197 6.41 -2.80 21.79
CA ASN A 197 6.78 -3.90 20.93
C ASN A 197 7.08 -3.33 19.54
N ARG A 198 8.35 -2.99 19.27
CA ARG A 198 8.80 -2.46 17.98
C ARG A 198 9.26 -3.61 17.11
N ARG A 199 8.76 -3.67 15.87
CA ARG A 199 9.13 -4.72 14.91
C ARG A 199 9.51 -4.15 13.56
N LEU A 200 10.49 -4.76 12.93
CA LEU A 200 10.87 -4.50 11.55
C LEU A 200 10.10 -5.44 10.63
N LEU A 201 9.11 -4.93 9.92
CA LEU A 201 8.15 -5.75 9.16
C LEU A 201 8.11 -5.38 7.68
N TRP A 202 7.82 -6.35 6.82
CA TRP A 202 7.75 -6.20 5.38
C TRP A 202 6.46 -5.54 4.93
N HIS A 203 6.56 -4.61 4.00
CA HIS A 203 5.46 -4.12 3.17
C HIS A 203 5.82 -4.26 1.69
N GLY A 204 4.86 -4.69 0.88
CA GLY A 204 5.00 -4.80 -0.56
C GLY A 204 3.89 -4.06 -1.26
N SER A 205 4.21 -3.46 -2.41
CA SER A 205 3.27 -2.72 -3.25
C SER A 205 3.77 -2.74 -4.69
N ARG A 206 2.92 -2.38 -5.65
CA ARG A 206 3.31 -2.25 -7.07
C ARG A 206 4.46 -1.25 -7.18
N SER A 207 5.45 -1.50 -8.04
CA SER A 207 6.59 -0.57 -8.20
C SER A 207 6.16 0.85 -8.60
N THR A 208 5.03 0.98 -9.30
CA THR A 208 4.43 2.26 -9.70
C THR A 208 3.92 3.08 -8.53
N ASN A 209 3.69 2.45 -7.37
CA ASN A 209 3.18 3.10 -6.18
C ASN A 209 4.31 3.69 -5.32
N PHE A 210 5.55 3.21 -5.49
CA PHE A 210 6.67 3.58 -4.63
C PHE A 210 7.11 5.04 -4.75
N ALA A 211 6.87 5.72 -5.87
CA ALA A 211 7.12 7.17 -5.92
C ALA A 211 6.16 7.95 -4.98
N GLY A 212 4.91 7.51 -4.85
CA GLY A 212 3.96 8.06 -3.87
C GLY A 212 4.33 7.68 -2.44
N ILE A 213 4.69 6.42 -2.20
CA ILE A 213 5.12 5.94 -0.87
C ILE A 213 6.41 6.63 -0.41
N LEU A 214 7.41 6.76 -1.28
CA LEU A 214 8.69 7.39 -0.93
C LEU A 214 8.61 8.90 -0.83
N SER A 215 7.58 9.57 -1.38
CA SER A 215 7.40 11.03 -1.22
C SER A 215 6.47 11.39 -0.07
N GLN A 216 5.39 10.65 0.13
CA GLN A 216 4.34 10.99 1.12
C GLN A 216 4.22 9.99 2.28
N GLY A 217 4.93 8.86 2.23
CA GLY A 217 4.87 7.80 3.21
C GLY A 217 3.75 6.81 2.90
N LEU A 218 3.66 5.76 3.71
CA LEU A 218 2.47 4.90 3.69
C LEU A 218 1.25 5.73 4.14
N ARG A 219 0.15 5.61 3.41
CA ARG A 219 -1.10 6.35 3.69
C ARG A 219 -2.23 5.39 4.01
N ILE A 220 -2.99 5.71 5.06
CA ILE A 220 -4.27 5.05 5.33
C ILE A 220 -5.26 5.55 4.27
N GLY A 221 -6.14 4.67 3.79
CA GLY A 221 -7.20 5.06 2.87
C GLY A 221 -8.04 6.21 3.45
N PRO A 222 -8.51 7.15 2.61
CA PRO A 222 -9.24 8.32 3.08
C PRO A 222 -10.57 7.92 3.77
N PRO A 223 -11.22 8.82 4.54
CA PRO A 223 -12.48 8.54 5.23
C PRO A 223 -13.58 7.96 4.31
N GLU A 224 -13.55 8.34 3.05
CA GLU A 224 -14.47 7.92 1.98
C GLU A 224 -14.18 6.52 1.45
N ALA A 225 -13.00 5.93 1.71
CA ALA A 225 -12.78 4.53 1.34
C ALA A 225 -13.74 3.61 2.13
N PRO A 226 -14.20 2.48 1.58
CA PRO A 226 -14.88 1.47 2.37
C PRO A 226 -13.93 0.87 3.43
N VAL A 227 -14.52 0.33 4.50
CA VAL A 227 -13.78 -0.50 5.47
C VAL A 227 -13.80 -1.97 5.01
N SER A 228 -14.94 -2.39 4.46
CA SER A 228 -15.14 -3.69 3.81
C SER A 228 -14.21 -3.80 2.59
N GLY A 229 -13.58 -4.95 2.41
CA GLY A 229 -12.46 -5.17 1.47
C GLY A 229 -11.06 -5.14 2.11
N TYR A 230 -10.94 -4.65 3.35
CA TYR A 230 -9.74 -4.80 4.18
C TYR A 230 -9.99 -5.84 5.29
N MET A 231 -9.05 -6.77 5.51
CA MET A 231 -9.26 -7.89 6.44
C MET A 231 -9.51 -7.46 7.90
N PHE A 232 -8.88 -6.37 8.34
CA PHE A 232 -8.95 -5.84 9.71
C PHE A 232 -9.30 -4.34 9.72
N GLY A 233 -10.04 -3.89 8.71
CA GLY A 233 -10.35 -2.48 8.49
C GLY A 233 -9.18 -1.67 7.95
N LYS A 234 -9.33 -0.34 7.89
CA LYS A 234 -8.32 0.55 7.29
C LYS A 234 -7.10 0.68 8.21
N GLY A 235 -5.90 0.55 7.64
CA GLY A 235 -4.66 0.74 8.38
C GLY A 235 -3.45 0.40 7.53
N PHE A 236 -2.26 0.45 8.14
CA PHE A 236 -1.04 -0.07 7.54
C PHE A 236 -1.00 -1.59 7.69
N TYR A 237 -0.82 -2.28 6.58
CA TYR A 237 -0.66 -3.73 6.55
C TYR A 237 0.80 -4.08 6.34
N LEU A 238 1.39 -4.68 7.38
CA LEU A 238 2.75 -5.16 7.42
C LEU A 238 2.75 -6.67 7.68
N ALA A 239 3.82 -7.36 7.30
CA ALA A 239 3.97 -8.79 7.55
C ALA A 239 5.37 -9.11 8.06
N ASP A 240 5.45 -10.08 8.96
CA ASP A 240 6.69 -10.75 9.32
C ASP A 240 7.19 -11.70 8.21
N CYS A 241 6.32 -12.03 7.25
CA CYS A 241 6.62 -12.92 6.12
C CYS A 241 6.91 -12.13 4.82
N SER A 242 8.14 -12.23 4.32
CA SER A 242 8.58 -11.55 3.09
C SER A 242 7.73 -11.91 1.87
N SER A 243 7.41 -13.19 1.68
CA SER A 243 6.66 -13.66 0.50
C SER A 243 5.18 -13.30 0.53
N LYS A 244 4.60 -13.11 1.73
CA LYS A 244 3.25 -12.54 1.86
C LYS A 244 3.22 -11.11 1.33
N SER A 245 4.19 -10.29 1.75
CA SER A 245 4.31 -8.90 1.26
C SER A 245 4.70 -8.84 -0.22
N ALA A 246 5.57 -9.74 -0.69
CA ALA A 246 5.98 -9.80 -2.11
C ALA A 246 4.81 -10.12 -3.06
N GLY A 247 3.78 -10.83 -2.58
CA GLY A 247 2.54 -11.05 -3.34
C GLY A 247 1.85 -9.76 -3.78
N TYR A 248 2.02 -8.67 -3.03
CA TYR A 248 1.45 -7.35 -3.36
C TYR A 248 2.31 -6.54 -4.34
N CYS A 249 3.50 -7.03 -4.71
CA CYS A 249 4.36 -6.34 -5.67
C CYS A 249 3.90 -6.52 -7.13
N TYR A 250 3.16 -7.60 -7.42
CA TYR A 250 2.77 -8.00 -8.79
C TYR A 250 3.97 -8.01 -9.76
N SER A 251 5.07 -8.63 -9.34
CA SER A 251 6.37 -8.59 -10.05
C SER A 251 6.32 -9.05 -11.51
N MET A 252 5.36 -9.89 -11.88
CA MET A 252 5.14 -10.29 -13.28
C MET A 252 4.83 -9.10 -14.19
N ASN A 253 4.20 -8.03 -13.66
CA ASN A 253 3.88 -6.81 -14.41
C ASN A 253 5.11 -5.92 -14.65
N THR A 254 6.23 -6.24 -14.01
CA THR A 254 7.46 -5.45 -13.98
C THR A 254 8.68 -6.27 -14.40
N GLY A 255 8.45 -7.36 -15.16
CA GLY A 255 9.53 -8.21 -15.68
C GLY A 255 10.25 -9.02 -14.59
N GLY A 256 9.56 -9.33 -13.50
CA GLY A 256 10.11 -10.07 -12.35
C GLY A 256 10.70 -9.17 -11.26
N GLU A 257 10.78 -7.86 -11.46
CA GLU A 257 11.32 -6.95 -10.45
C GLU A 257 10.27 -6.53 -9.42
N ALA A 258 10.62 -6.58 -8.14
CA ALA A 258 9.75 -6.19 -7.04
C ALA A 258 10.47 -5.17 -6.14
N LEU A 259 9.68 -4.35 -5.46
CA LEU A 259 10.15 -3.53 -4.35
C LEU A 259 9.42 -3.97 -3.08
N LEU A 260 10.23 -4.28 -2.07
CA LEU A 260 9.79 -4.50 -0.69
C LEU A 260 10.42 -3.41 0.16
N VAL A 261 9.68 -2.96 1.18
CA VAL A 261 10.21 -2.05 2.19
C VAL A 261 10.10 -2.71 3.56
N LEU A 262 11.13 -2.52 4.39
CA LEU A 262 11.10 -2.84 5.80
C LEU A 262 10.69 -1.60 6.57
N CYS A 263 9.61 -1.72 7.34
CA CYS A 263 9.06 -0.65 8.15
C CYS A 263 9.30 -0.96 9.61
N GLU A 264 9.92 -0.02 10.32
CA GLU A 264 9.97 -0.03 11.76
C GLU A 264 8.59 0.37 12.32
N ALA A 265 7.90 -0.56 12.96
CA ALA A 265 6.54 -0.38 13.44
C ALA A 265 6.49 -0.45 14.98
N ALA A 266 6.01 0.62 15.61
CA ALA A 266 5.69 0.65 17.03
C ALA A 266 4.31 0.03 17.26
N LEU A 267 4.26 -1.27 17.58
CA LEU A 267 3.01 -2.03 17.67
C LEU A 267 2.31 -1.87 19.03
N GLY A 268 3.07 -1.55 20.08
CA GLY A 268 2.55 -1.44 21.45
C GLY A 268 1.80 -2.70 21.89
N ALA A 269 0.74 -2.52 22.69
CA ALA A 269 -0.21 -3.59 23.00
C ALA A 269 -1.03 -3.97 21.75
N MET A 270 -1.05 -5.25 21.40
CA MET A 270 -1.68 -5.76 20.18
C MET A 270 -2.97 -6.54 20.48
N GLN A 271 -4.03 -6.28 19.72
CA GLN A 271 -5.21 -7.12 19.67
C GLN A 271 -4.94 -8.33 18.79
N THR A 272 -5.08 -9.55 19.32
CA THR A 272 -4.92 -10.77 18.53
C THR A 272 -6.26 -11.20 17.95
N LEU A 273 -6.32 -11.43 16.64
CA LEU A 273 -7.50 -11.92 15.92
C LEU A 273 -7.11 -13.06 14.99
N ILE A 274 -7.93 -14.11 14.94
CA ILE A 274 -7.76 -15.26 14.03
C ILE A 274 -8.67 -15.18 12.80
N GLU A 275 -9.80 -14.47 12.91
CA GLU A 275 -10.78 -14.25 11.85
C GLU A 275 -10.84 -12.77 11.46
N ALA A 276 -11.30 -12.49 10.23
CA ALA A 276 -11.44 -11.13 9.74
C ALA A 276 -12.42 -10.32 10.61
N ASP A 277 -12.10 -9.05 10.85
CA ASP A 277 -12.94 -8.13 11.61
C ASP A 277 -12.75 -6.71 11.08
N TYR A 278 -13.70 -6.25 10.27
CA TYR A 278 -13.64 -4.92 9.66
C TYR A 278 -13.61 -3.79 10.69
N ASN A 279 -14.01 -4.05 11.94
CA ASN A 279 -13.99 -3.09 13.05
C ASN A 279 -12.78 -3.27 13.99
N ALA A 280 -11.77 -4.05 13.61
CA ALA A 280 -10.63 -4.38 14.47
C ALA A 280 -9.95 -3.13 15.06
N GLY A 281 -9.62 -2.13 14.24
CA GLY A 281 -8.98 -0.90 14.73
C GLY A 281 -9.81 -0.15 15.78
N ILE A 282 -11.14 -0.11 15.62
CA ILE A 282 -12.06 0.53 16.58
C ILE A 282 -12.09 -0.27 17.89
N LYS A 283 -12.18 -1.60 17.80
CA LYS A 283 -12.18 -2.51 18.95
C LYS A 283 -10.87 -2.47 19.71
N ALA A 284 -9.74 -2.50 19.01
CA ALA A 284 -8.40 -2.35 19.60
C ALA A 284 -8.31 -1.06 20.42
N LYS A 285 -8.68 0.08 19.81
CA LYS A 285 -8.67 1.38 20.51
C LYS A 285 -9.57 1.41 21.73
N LYS A 286 -10.80 0.88 21.63
CA LYS A 286 -11.74 0.81 22.76
C LYS A 286 -11.18 0.00 23.94
N ASN A 287 -10.36 -1.00 23.64
CA ASN A 287 -9.73 -1.88 24.63
C ASN A 287 -8.32 -1.43 25.05
N GLY A 288 -7.91 -0.20 24.72
CA GLY A 288 -6.58 0.32 25.08
C GLY A 288 -5.42 -0.34 24.33
N MET A 289 -5.68 -0.98 23.20
CA MET A 289 -4.68 -1.58 22.31
C MET A 289 -4.35 -0.64 21.16
N HIS A 290 -3.14 -0.75 20.63
CA HIS A 290 -2.57 0.19 19.67
C HIS A 290 -2.51 -0.36 18.25
N SER A 291 -2.51 -1.69 18.10
CA SER A 291 -2.46 -2.37 16.81
C SER A 291 -3.23 -3.69 16.85
N THR A 292 -3.40 -4.31 15.68
CA THR A 292 -4.06 -5.60 15.51
C THR A 292 -3.10 -6.59 14.88
N TRP A 293 -2.96 -7.76 15.48
CA TRP A 293 -2.24 -8.89 14.95
C TRP A 293 -3.22 -9.94 14.43
N GLY A 294 -3.31 -10.05 13.10
CA GLY A 294 -3.96 -11.17 12.43
C GLY A 294 -3.10 -12.42 12.55
N GLN A 295 -3.42 -13.29 13.52
CA GLN A 295 -2.62 -14.45 13.86
C GLN A 295 -2.78 -15.55 12.81
N GLY A 296 -1.72 -15.75 12.02
CA GLY A 296 -1.64 -16.85 11.06
C GLY A 296 -1.32 -18.19 11.72
N LYS A 297 -1.54 -19.29 10.99
CA LYS A 297 -1.15 -20.65 11.42
C LYS A 297 0.36 -20.86 11.51
N ILE A 298 1.12 -20.06 10.77
CA ILE A 298 2.58 -20.13 10.67
C ILE A 298 3.11 -18.72 10.94
N GLY A 299 4.15 -18.64 11.76
CA GLY A 299 4.87 -17.41 12.08
C GLY A 299 6.35 -17.71 12.33
N PRO A 300 7.15 -16.67 12.58
CA PRO A 300 8.57 -16.82 12.86
C PRO A 300 8.81 -17.63 14.14
N ARG A 301 9.85 -18.48 14.13
CA ARG A 301 10.22 -19.30 15.28
C ARG A 301 10.89 -18.51 16.40
N ARG A 302 11.62 -17.45 16.03
CA ARG A 302 12.39 -16.63 16.96
C ARG A 302 12.44 -15.20 16.44
N TRP A 303 12.34 -14.25 17.36
CA TRP A 303 12.64 -12.85 17.13
C TRP A 303 14.05 -12.54 17.66
N VAL A 304 14.77 -11.68 16.95
CA VAL A 304 16.10 -11.20 17.31
C VAL A 304 16.15 -9.67 17.25
N ASP A 305 17.03 -9.08 18.03
CA ASP A 305 17.25 -7.63 18.03
C ASP A 305 17.87 -7.19 16.70
N ALA A 306 17.17 -6.32 15.97
CA ALA A 306 17.59 -5.76 14.69
C ALA A 306 18.76 -4.77 14.82
N GLY A 307 19.24 -4.49 16.02
CA GLY A 307 20.53 -3.83 16.28
C GLY A 307 21.72 -4.55 15.65
N ILE A 308 21.58 -5.86 15.34
CA ILE A 308 22.57 -6.61 14.54
C ILE A 308 22.63 -6.15 13.07
N VAL A 309 21.55 -5.56 12.55
CA VAL A 309 21.48 -4.98 11.20
C VAL A 309 22.12 -3.61 11.23
N HIS A 310 21.64 -2.74 12.13
CA HIS A 310 22.12 -1.36 12.26
C HIS A 310 21.88 -0.82 13.68
N PRO A 311 22.81 -0.05 14.29
CA PRO A 311 22.66 0.43 15.67
C PRO A 311 21.40 1.24 15.95
N SER A 312 20.86 1.96 14.96
CA SER A 312 19.61 2.73 15.10
C SER A 312 18.36 1.87 15.32
N LEU A 313 18.45 0.56 15.05
CA LEU A 313 17.38 -0.42 15.20
C LEU A 313 17.49 -1.22 16.51
N LYS A 314 18.38 -0.83 17.43
CA LYS A 314 18.49 -1.49 18.73
C LYS A 314 17.14 -1.52 19.46
N GLY A 315 16.76 -2.69 19.96
CA GLY A 315 15.47 -2.94 20.61
C GLY A 315 14.28 -3.08 19.66
N VAL A 316 14.50 -3.10 18.34
CA VAL A 316 13.48 -3.46 17.34
C VAL A 316 13.62 -4.94 17.04
N GLU A 317 12.52 -5.69 17.03
CA GLU A 317 12.54 -7.12 16.71
C GLU A 317 12.49 -7.37 15.19
N MET A 318 13.26 -8.34 14.70
CA MET A 318 13.15 -8.94 13.36
C MET A 318 13.24 -10.47 13.45
N CYS A 319 12.96 -11.22 12.39
CA CYS A 319 12.94 -12.69 12.43
C CYS A 319 13.75 -13.40 11.34
#